data_AF-A0A161M2B5-F1
#
_entry.id   AF-A0A161M2B5-F1
#
_cell.length_a   1.000
_cell.length_b   1.000
_cell.length_c   1.000
_cell.angle_alpha   90.00
_cell.angle_beta   90.00
_cell.angle_gamma   90.00
#
_symmetry.space_group_name_H-M   'P 1'
#
loop_
_entity.id
_entity.type
_entity.pdbx_description
1 polymer ?
#
loop_
_entity_poly.entity_id
_entity_poly.type
_entity_poly.pdbx_seq_one_letter_code
_entity_poly.pdbx_strand_id
1 'polypeptide(L)'
;GCGGLSEGLHQSGVAETKWAIEHLHQAAEAFRLNNPSCTVFTEDCNALLRRVMSGEKKTENGLKLPQKGEVELLCGGPPCQGFSGMNRFNSKQYYLFKVIS
;
A
#
# COMPACT_ATOMS: atom_id res chain seq x y z
N GLY A 1 3.22 -4.44 -6.06
CA GLY A 1 3.78 -5.36 -7.07
C GLY A 1 3.71 -4.69 -8.43
N CYS A 2 3.71 -5.46 -9.52
CA CYS A 2 3.66 -4.92 -10.89
C CYS A 2 2.30 -4.29 -11.31
N GLY A 3 1.24 -4.47 -10.52
CA GLY A 3 -0.02 -3.72 -10.67
C GLY A 3 -1.25 -4.49 -11.17
N GLY A 4 -1.19 -5.82 -11.29
CA GLY A 4 -2.35 -6.60 -11.79
C GLY A 4 -3.66 -6.41 -11.02
N LEU A 5 -3.61 -6.20 -9.70
CA LEU A 5 -4.81 -5.89 -8.91
C LEU A 5 -5.39 -4.51 -9.24
N SER A 6 -4.53 -3.50 -9.37
CA SER A 6 -4.93 -2.15 -9.77
C SER A 6 -5.52 -2.15 -11.17
N GLU A 7 -4.91 -2.87 -12.11
CA GLU A 7 -5.39 -3.01 -13.49
C GLU A 7 -6.82 -3.58 -13.55
N GLY A 8 -7.11 -4.64 -12.78
CA GLY A 8 -8.46 -5.19 -12.70
C GLY A 8 -9.47 -4.20 -12.13
N LEU A 9 -9.08 -3.41 -11.13
CA LEU A 9 -9.93 -2.36 -10.55
C LEU A 9 -10.20 -1.23 -11.56
N HIS A 10 -9.18 -0.83 -12.31
CA HIS A 10 -9.31 0.16 -13.38
C HIS A 10 -10.25 -0.32 -14.49
N GLN A 11 -10.07 -1.56 -14.97
CA GLN A 11 -10.92 -2.15 -16.02
C GLN A 11 -12.38 -2.30 -15.59
N SER A 12 -12.64 -2.55 -14.30
CA SER A 12 -14.00 -2.62 -13.76
C SER A 12 -14.66 -1.25 -13.59
N GLY A 13 -13.90 -0.15 -13.69
CA GLY A 13 -14.37 1.21 -13.46
C GLY A 13 -14.69 1.53 -12.00
N VAL A 14 -14.36 0.63 -11.06
CA VAL A 14 -14.70 0.75 -9.64
C VAL A 14 -13.73 1.65 -8.89
N ALA A 15 -12.46 1.71 -9.32
CA ALA A 15 -11.46 2.53 -8.66
C ALA A 15 -10.36 3.01 -9.61
N GLU A 16 -9.78 4.17 -9.26
CA GLU A 16 -8.58 4.70 -9.89
C GLU A 16 -7.44 4.75 -8.88
N THR A 17 -6.35 4.04 -9.16
CA THR A 17 -5.16 4.01 -8.29
C THR A 17 -4.38 5.33 -8.37
N LYS A 18 -4.55 6.22 -7.38
CA LYS A 18 -3.81 7.50 -7.28
C LYS A 18 -2.44 7.38 -6.60
N TRP A 19 -2.29 6.41 -5.69
CA TRP A 19 -1.05 6.14 -4.97
C TRP A 19 -0.74 4.65 -4.96
N ALA A 20 0.52 4.29 -5.12
CA ALA A 20 1.01 2.93 -4.99
C ALA A 20 2.29 2.91 -4.16
N ILE A 21 2.45 1.89 -3.31
CA ILE A 21 3.66 1.69 -2.50
C ILE A 21 4.24 0.33 -2.88
N GLU A 22 5.49 0.32 -3.32
CA GLU A 22 6.20 -0.91 -3.71
C GLU A 22 7.66 -0.83 -3.29
N HIS A 23 8.13 -1.82 -2.54
CA HIS A 23 9.51 -1.85 -2.06
C HIS A 23 10.51 -2.24 -3.17
N LEU A 24 10.14 -3.17 -4.06
CA LEU A 24 10.98 -3.66 -5.13
C LEU A 24 10.97 -2.68 -6.32
N HIS A 25 12.12 -2.04 -6.56
CA HIS A 25 12.28 -1.04 -7.61
C HIS A 25 11.79 -1.50 -8.99
N GLN A 26 12.13 -2.72 -9.41
CA GLN A 26 11.70 -3.26 -10.70
C GLN A 26 10.17 -3.35 -10.85
N ALA A 27 9.48 -3.77 -9.79
CA ALA A 27 8.03 -3.85 -9.78
C ALA A 27 7.38 -2.45 -9.74
N ALA A 28 8.01 -1.52 -9.02
CA ALA A 28 7.57 -0.12 -8.98
C ALA A 28 7.69 0.56 -10.35
N GLU A 29 8.80 0.36 -11.06
CA GLU A 29 8.99 0.86 -12.44
C GLU A 29 7.95 0.28 -13.40
N ALA A 30 7.71 -1.03 -13.35
CA ALA A 30 6.66 -1.65 -14.15
C ALA A 30 5.27 -1.04 -13.85
N PHE A 31 4.97 -0.76 -12.59
CA PHE A 31 3.72 -0.11 -12.20
C PHE A 31 3.63 1.32 -12.76
N ARG A 32 4.72 2.12 -12.69
CA ARG A 32 4.79 3.48 -13.22
C ARG A 32 4.51 3.54 -14.72
N LEU A 33 5.10 2.62 -15.50
CA LEU A 33 4.92 2.57 -16.94
C LEU A 33 3.45 2.39 -17.33
N ASN A 34 2.71 1.57 -16.57
CA ASN A 34 1.29 1.32 -16.82
C ASN A 34 0.36 2.38 -16.20
N ASN A 35 0.83 3.16 -15.23
CA ASN A 35 0.02 4.09 -14.44
C ASN A 35 0.69 5.47 -14.31
N PRO A 36 0.79 6.25 -15.40
CA PRO A 36 1.54 7.51 -15.41
C PRO A 36 0.94 8.61 -14.52
N SER A 37 -0.36 8.54 -14.22
CA SER A 37 -1.04 9.46 -13.29
C SER A 37 -0.89 9.07 -11.81
N CYS A 38 -0.31 7.90 -11.53
CA CYS A 38 -0.18 7.37 -10.17
C CYS A 38 1.13 7.83 -9.52
N THR A 39 1.04 8.28 -8.27
CA THR A 39 2.23 8.53 -7.45
C THR A 39 2.74 7.21 -6.87
N VAL A 40 3.86 6.71 -7.38
CA VAL A 40 4.47 5.45 -6.93
C VAL A 40 5.61 5.70 -5.97
N PHE A 41 5.48 5.24 -4.74
CA PHE A 41 6.52 5.27 -3.70
C PHE A 41 7.35 4.00 -3.73
N THR A 42 8.65 4.12 -4.00
CA THR A 42 9.59 2.99 -3.95
C THR A 42 10.23 2.86 -2.58
N GLU A 43 9.44 2.52 -1.57
CA GLU A 43 9.84 2.57 -0.16
C GLU A 43 9.15 1.47 0.66
N ASP A 44 9.57 1.29 1.92
CA ASP A 44 8.88 0.45 2.90
C ASP A 44 7.54 1.07 3.30
N CYS A 45 6.46 0.28 3.26
CA CYS A 45 5.11 0.74 3.56
C CYS A 45 4.91 1.18 5.01
N ASN A 46 5.58 0.56 5.98
CA ASN A 46 5.54 0.95 7.38
C ASN A 46 6.27 2.28 7.60
N ALA A 47 7.38 2.51 6.90
CA ALA A 47 8.08 3.78 6.95
C ALA A 47 7.19 4.92 6.42
N LEU A 48 6.55 4.70 5.27
CA LEU A 48 5.65 5.69 4.68
C LEU A 48 4.43 5.95 5.59
N LEU A 49 3.84 4.90 6.17
CA LEU A 49 2.74 5.05 7.11
C LEU A 49 3.14 5.87 8.35
N ARG A 50 4.33 5.62 8.92
CA ARG A 50 4.84 6.40 10.05
C ARG A 50 4.99 7.89 9.72
N ARG A 51 5.47 8.22 8.51
CA ARG A 51 5.57 9.62 8.02
C ARG A 51 4.19 10.28 7.91
N VAL A 52 3.20 9.57 7.36
CA VAL A 52 1.83 10.11 7.30
C VAL A 52 1.27 10.32 8.71
N MET A 53 1.51 9.38 9.62
CA MET A 53 1.06 9.48 11.02
C MET A 53 1.77 10.58 11.82
N SER A 54 3.01 10.94 11.49
CA SER A 54 3.72 12.08 12.09
C SER A 54 3.24 13.45 11.58
N GLY A 55 2.34 13.46 10.59
CA GLY A 55 1.77 14.67 10.01
C GLY A 55 2.53 15.20 8.78
N GLU A 56 3.46 14.42 8.22
CA GLU A 56 4.13 14.78 6.98
C GLU A 56 3.16 14.75 5.79
N LYS A 57 3.25 15.77 4.94
CA LYS A 57 2.38 15.92 3.75
C LYS A 57 3.09 15.60 2.44
N LYS A 58 4.43 15.57 2.46
CA LYS A 58 5.27 15.29 1.30
C LYS A 58 6.48 14.48 1.74
N THR A 59 6.96 13.61 0.86
CA THR A 59 8.26 12.95 1.04
C THR A 59 9.39 13.95 0.85
N GLU A 60 10.61 13.58 1.23
CA GLU A 60 11.84 14.34 0.98
C GLU A 60 12.02 14.68 -0.52
N ASN A 61 11.62 13.77 -1.41
CA ASN A 61 11.65 13.96 -2.87
C ASN A 61 10.50 14.81 -3.43
N GLY A 62 9.68 15.43 -2.57
CA GLY A 62 8.57 16.30 -2.97
C GLY A 62 7.28 15.60 -3.39
N LEU A 63 7.21 14.26 -3.34
CA LEU A 63 5.98 13.50 -3.64
C LEU A 63 4.92 13.73 -2.58
N LYS A 64 3.66 13.96 -2.99
CA LYS A 64 2.55 14.20 -2.06
C LYS A 64 2.14 12.90 -1.37
N LEU A 65 2.20 12.88 -0.04
CA LEU A 65 1.74 11.75 0.76
C LEU A 65 0.21 11.73 0.87
N PRO A 66 -0.44 10.56 0.75
CA PRO A 66 -1.90 10.45 0.89
C PRO A 66 -2.35 10.85 2.31
N GLN A 67 -3.37 11.69 2.40
CA GLN A 67 -3.90 12.17 3.67
C GLN A 67 -5.26 11.54 4.00
N LYS A 68 -5.67 11.64 5.28
CA LYS A 68 -6.99 11.19 5.72
C LYS A 68 -8.08 11.93 4.93
N GLY A 69 -8.98 11.16 4.32
CA GLY A 69 -10.07 11.67 3.47
C GLY A 69 -9.74 11.71 1.98
N GLU A 70 -8.49 11.50 1.57
CA GLU A 70 -8.12 11.38 0.15
C GLU A 70 -8.12 9.93 -0.35
N VAL A 71 -8.07 8.96 0.56
CA VAL A 71 -8.07 7.53 0.25
C VAL A 71 -9.46 6.96 0.52
N GLU A 72 -10.17 6.61 -0.56
CA GLU A 72 -11.50 5.98 -0.51
C GLU A 72 -11.42 4.46 -0.52
N LEU A 73 -10.42 3.91 -1.22
CA LEU A 73 -10.16 2.48 -1.32
C LEU A 73 -8.70 2.18 -0.99
N LEU A 74 -8.47 1.25 -0.06
CA LEU A 74 -7.16 0.70 0.23
C LEU A 74 -7.13 -0.77 -0.18
N CYS A 75 -6.33 -1.11 -1.19
CA CYS A 75 -6.13 -2.47 -1.65
C CYS A 75 -4.64 -2.83 -1.64
N GLY A 76 -4.30 -4.04 -1.20
CA GLY A 76 -2.92 -4.52 -1.19
C GLY A 76 -2.84 -5.97 -0.75
N GLY A 77 -1.92 -6.72 -1.34
CA GLY A 77 -1.57 -8.06 -0.92
C GLY A 77 -0.24 -8.01 -0.16
N PRO A 78 -0.22 -7.89 1.18
CA PRO A 78 1.02 -7.98 1.93
C PRO A 78 1.64 -9.38 1.70
N PRO A 79 2.97 -9.49 1.57
CA PRO A 79 3.61 -10.80 1.41
C PRO A 79 3.27 -11.68 2.62
N CYS A 80 2.63 -12.81 2.37
CA CYS A 80 2.14 -13.72 3.41
C CYS A 80 3.26 -14.65 3.94
N GLN A 81 4.43 -14.06 4.23
CA GLN A 81 5.69 -14.77 4.44
C GLN A 81 5.75 -15.61 5.73
N GLY A 82 4.77 -15.44 6.64
CA GLY A 82 4.69 -16.17 7.91
C GLY A 82 3.41 -16.98 8.15
N PHE A 83 2.40 -16.91 7.27
CA PHE A 83 1.10 -17.57 7.48
C PHE A 83 0.70 -18.54 6.38
N SER A 84 1.59 -18.81 5.42
CA SER A 84 1.39 -19.82 4.36
C SER A 84 1.70 -21.23 4.87
N GLY A 85 1.23 -21.55 6.08
CA GLY A 85 1.22 -22.87 6.65
C GLY A 85 -0.23 -23.29 6.85
N MET A 86 -0.80 -24.02 5.89
CA MET A 86 -1.81 -25.03 6.23
C MET A 86 -1.11 -26.06 7.13
N ASN A 87 -0.93 -25.72 8.41
CA ASN A 87 -0.74 -26.59 9.57
C ASN A 87 -0.44 -25.74 10.82
N ARG A 88 -1.40 -25.75 11.76
CA ARG A 88 -1.26 -25.40 13.19
C ARG A 88 -0.86 -23.97 13.54
N PHE A 89 -1.88 -23.16 13.86
CA PHE A 89 -1.81 -22.18 14.94
C PHE A 89 -1.09 -22.78 16.17
N ASN A 90 0.04 -22.20 16.57
CA ASN A 90 0.47 -22.28 17.96
C ASN A 90 1.32 -21.07 18.36
N SER A 91 0.67 -19.92 18.57
CA SER A 91 0.88 -19.08 19.75
C SER A 91 0.00 -17.83 19.64
N LYS A 92 -0.71 -17.56 20.73
CA LYS A 92 -1.66 -16.45 20.89
C LYS A 92 -0.92 -15.10 20.79
N GLN A 93 -0.88 -14.48 19.62
CA GLN A 93 -0.64 -13.04 19.52
C GLN A 93 -2.01 -12.38 19.38
N TYR A 94 -2.61 -12.03 20.51
CA TYR A 94 -3.80 -11.18 20.57
C TYR A 94 -3.46 -9.84 19.91
N TYR A 95 -3.87 -9.64 18.66
CA TYR A 95 -3.92 -8.31 18.05
C TYR A 95 -5.05 -7.55 18.74
N LEU A 96 -4.70 -6.75 19.74
CA LEU A 96 -5.60 -5.82 20.38
C LEU A 96 -5.95 -4.72 19.37
N PHE A 97 -7.00 -4.94 18.57
CA PHE A 97 -7.68 -3.89 17.84
C PHE A 97 -8.26 -2.89 18.85
N LYS A 98 -7.51 -1.84 19.13
CA LYS A 98 -8.02 -0.71 19.91
C LYS A 98 -8.87 0.15 18.97
N VAL A 99 -10.15 -0.18 18.89
CA VAL A 99 -11.18 0.75 18.39
C VAL A 99 -11.17 1.94 19.34
N ILE A 100 -10.73 3.09 18.83
CA ILE A 100 -10.82 4.36 19.54
C ILE A 100 -12.26 4.83 19.32
N SER A 101 -13.08 4.68 20.36
CA SER A 101 -14.38 5.35 20.47
C SER A 101 -14.20 6.84 20.77
#